data_AF-A0A7Y4VNR7-F1
#
_entry.id   AF-A0A7Y4VNR7-F1
#
_cell.length_a   1.000
_cell.length_b   1.000
_cell.length_c   1.000
_cell.angle_alpha   90.00
_cell.angle_beta   90.00
_cell.angle_gamma   90.00
#
_symmetry.space_group_name_H-M   'P 1'
#
loop_
_entity.id
_entity.type
_entity.pdbx_description
1 polymer ?
#
loop_
_entity_poly.entity_id
_entity_poly.type
_entity_poly.pdbx_seq_one_letter_code
_entity_poly.pdbx_strand_id
1 'polypeptide(L)'
;MNYLILTLIAIVITLNSYGQRVQIDTLVVPVTSSFARPNTKLRFPVLRTGNEEVDKVMNNDLKNRYTDNEFIDKPTDSTLILWADETLVHLSFGVTYMRNNLLSFTIYSEGCGAYCSSWTDYFTYNTKTGKYISISDVVDTLGEFRTKVYADLAKQFKQQKEELRADSRIADDKETYEWALRCYEDIERYFSIEPFVLNSEHLEIIVRCDMPNAIKNLTPIINLNYRYDDIMKYLKLKHLKW
;
A
#
# COMPACT_ATOMS: atom_id res chain seq x y z
N MET A 1 51.09 16.21 17.62
CA MET A 1 50.45 16.41 16.30
C MET A 1 49.72 15.16 15.77
N ASN A 2 50.11 13.94 16.15
CA ASN A 2 49.47 12.71 15.64
C ASN A 2 48.08 12.37 16.24
N TYR A 3 47.80 12.73 17.49
CA TYR A 3 46.51 12.40 18.13
C TYR A 3 45.32 13.19 17.58
N LEU A 4 45.54 14.43 17.13
CA LEU A 4 44.48 15.31 16.59
C LEU A 4 43.98 14.82 15.22
N ILE A 5 44.91 14.29 14.40
CA ILE A 5 44.59 13.75 13.06
C ILE A 5 43.82 12.43 13.20
N LEU A 6 44.22 11.56 14.14
CA LEU A 6 43.51 10.30 14.43
C LEU A 6 42.09 10.53 14.97
N THR A 7 41.87 11.56 15.80
CA THR A 7 40.52 11.91 16.30
C THR A 7 39.64 12.48 15.19
N LEU A 8 40.18 13.32 14.31
CA LEU A 8 39.45 13.84 13.14
C LEU A 8 39.05 12.73 12.16
N ILE A 9 39.93 11.77 11.88
CA ILE A 9 39.62 10.63 11.01
C ILE A 9 38.54 9.73 11.65
N ALA A 10 38.61 9.47 12.96
CA ALA A 10 37.59 8.69 13.67
C ALA A 10 36.21 9.40 13.69
N ILE A 11 36.17 10.73 13.75
CA ILE A 11 34.92 11.52 13.69
C ILE A 11 34.33 11.49 12.28
N VAL A 12 35.16 11.60 11.23
CA VAL A 12 34.67 11.57 9.83
C VAL A 12 34.18 10.16 9.44
N ILE A 13 34.80 9.10 9.96
CA ILE A 13 34.34 7.73 9.75
C ILE A 13 33.04 7.48 10.52
N THR A 14 32.91 7.98 11.76
CA THR A 14 31.67 7.82 12.53
C THR A 14 30.50 8.61 11.95
N LEU A 15 30.74 9.79 11.34
CA LEU A 15 29.71 10.59 10.66
C LEU A 15 29.26 10.02 9.30
N ASN A 16 30.06 9.15 8.66
CA ASN A 16 29.68 8.44 7.43
C ASN A 16 29.08 7.05 7.70
N SER A 17 28.97 6.64 8.97
CA SER A 17 28.39 5.35 9.33
C SER A 17 26.86 5.38 9.25
N TYR A 18 26.33 4.62 8.29
CA TYR A 18 25.03 3.96 8.31
C TYR A 18 23.77 4.83 8.16
N GLY A 19 23.69 5.57 7.06
CA GLY A 19 22.42 5.64 6.33
C GLY A 19 22.35 4.41 5.41
N GLN A 20 21.69 3.32 5.84
CA GLN A 20 21.44 2.19 4.94
C GLN A 20 20.61 2.71 3.75
N ARG A 21 21.23 2.82 2.58
CA ARG A 21 20.58 3.38 1.39
C ARG A 21 19.75 2.29 0.75
N VAL A 22 18.45 2.31 1.03
CA VAL A 22 17.49 1.43 0.39
C VAL A 22 17.28 1.87 -1.06
N GLN A 23 17.30 0.92 -1.97
CA GLN A 23 17.03 1.08 -3.39
C GLN A 23 15.93 0.10 -3.79
N ILE A 24 15.14 0.48 -4.78
CA ILE A 24 14.14 -0.41 -5.38
C ILE A 24 14.47 -0.51 -6.87
N ASP A 25 14.88 -1.70 -7.26
CA ASP A 25 15.07 -2.06 -8.65
C ASP A 25 13.75 -2.56 -9.24
N THR A 26 13.70 -2.68 -10.57
CA THR A 26 12.52 -3.18 -11.27
C THR A 26 12.82 -4.51 -11.94
N LEU A 27 12.09 -5.55 -11.56
CA LEU A 27 11.96 -6.76 -12.35
C LEU A 27 10.91 -6.53 -13.43
N VAL A 28 11.33 -6.62 -14.69
CA VAL A 28 10.44 -6.52 -15.84
C VAL A 28 9.98 -7.92 -16.21
N VAL A 29 8.68 -8.18 -16.08
CA VAL A 29 8.06 -9.45 -16.46
C VAL A 29 7.35 -9.25 -17.81
N PRO A 30 7.54 -10.18 -18.77
CA PRO A 30 6.82 -10.11 -20.05
C PRO A 30 5.31 -10.26 -19.81
N VAL A 31 4.52 -9.52 -20.57
CA VAL A 31 3.07 -9.67 -20.56
C VAL A 31 2.70 -10.80 -21.52
N THR A 32 1.97 -11.80 -21.03
CA THR A 32 1.45 -12.91 -21.85
C THR A 32 0.00 -12.71 -22.27
N SER A 33 -0.70 -11.72 -21.67
CA SER A 33 -2.11 -11.46 -21.94
C SER A 33 -2.39 -10.97 -23.36
N SER A 34 -3.40 -11.55 -24.00
CA SER A 34 -3.93 -11.08 -25.29
C SER A 34 -4.60 -9.70 -25.21
N PHE A 35 -4.97 -9.26 -24.00
CA PHE A 35 -5.60 -7.95 -23.76
C PHE A 35 -4.59 -6.82 -23.61
N ALA A 36 -3.30 -7.15 -23.49
CA ALA A 36 -2.27 -6.16 -23.24
C ALA A 36 -1.98 -5.29 -24.46
N ARG A 37 -1.72 -4.00 -24.21
CA ARG A 37 -1.26 -3.10 -25.28
C ARG A 37 0.15 -3.50 -25.72
N PRO A 38 0.52 -3.28 -27.00
CA PRO A 38 1.88 -3.49 -27.46
C PRO A 38 2.89 -2.75 -26.57
N ASN A 39 4.01 -3.40 -26.26
CA ASN A 39 5.09 -2.89 -25.39
C ASN A 39 4.73 -2.68 -23.91
N THR A 40 3.59 -3.20 -23.44
CA THR A 40 3.30 -3.21 -22.01
C THR A 40 4.29 -4.13 -21.29
N LYS A 41 4.79 -3.66 -20.15
CA LYS A 41 5.77 -4.37 -19.32
C LYS A 41 5.23 -4.37 -17.90
N LEU A 42 5.13 -5.55 -17.31
CA LEU A 42 4.80 -5.70 -15.90
C LEU A 42 6.04 -5.33 -15.08
N ARG A 43 5.92 -4.35 -14.19
CA ARG A 43 7.04 -3.84 -13.39
C ARG A 43 6.83 -4.22 -11.93
N PHE A 44 7.58 -5.20 -11.47
CA PHE A 44 7.56 -5.65 -10.08
C PHE A 44 8.77 -5.10 -9.31
N PRO A 45 8.60 -4.64 -8.06
CA PRO A 45 9.70 -4.10 -7.26
C PRO A 45 10.65 -5.20 -6.78
N VAL A 46 11.95 -4.91 -6.79
CA VAL A 46 13.00 -5.72 -6.15
C VAL A 46 13.70 -4.85 -5.11
N LEU A 47 13.55 -5.23 -3.83
CA LEU A 47 13.99 -4.43 -2.70
C LEU A 47 15.47 -4.70 -2.40
N ARG A 48 16.28 -3.66 -2.32
CA ARG A 48 17.72 -3.75 -2.03
C ARG A 48 18.12 -2.81 -0.90
N THR A 49 18.60 -3.38 0.19
CA THR A 49 19.06 -2.67 1.39
C THR A 49 20.59 -2.71 1.50
N GLY A 50 21.26 -3.49 0.65
CA GLY A 50 22.71 -3.74 0.73
C GLY A 50 23.08 -4.84 1.74
N ASN A 51 22.08 -5.48 2.36
CA ASN A 51 22.25 -6.66 3.19
C ASN A 51 21.48 -7.82 2.52
N GLU A 52 22.22 -8.78 1.95
CA GLU A 52 21.65 -9.87 1.13
C GLU A 52 20.61 -10.73 1.89
N GLU A 53 20.81 -10.96 3.19
CA GLU A 53 19.86 -11.74 3.99
C GLU A 53 18.55 -10.98 4.20
N VAL A 54 18.63 -9.67 4.49
CA VAL A 54 17.45 -8.80 4.62
C VAL A 54 16.73 -8.70 3.28
N ASP A 55 17.47 -8.51 2.19
CA ASP A 55 16.94 -8.41 0.83
C ASP A 55 16.21 -9.69 0.44
N LYS A 56 16.78 -10.86 0.74
CA LYS A 56 16.17 -12.17 0.49
C LYS A 56 14.87 -12.34 1.27
N VAL A 57 14.85 -12.00 2.57
CA VAL A 57 13.65 -12.09 3.41
C VAL A 57 12.54 -11.19 2.87
N MET A 58 12.87 -9.93 2.56
CA MET A 58 11.89 -8.96 2.06
C MET A 58 11.32 -9.36 0.70
N ASN A 59 12.16 -9.72 -0.26
CA ASN A 59 11.69 -10.07 -1.60
C ASN A 59 10.91 -11.39 -1.65
N ASN A 60 11.27 -12.37 -0.80
CA ASN A 60 10.50 -13.61 -0.68
C ASN A 60 9.13 -13.37 -0.04
N ASP A 61 9.07 -12.63 1.07
CA ASP A 61 7.80 -12.29 1.72
C ASP A 61 6.92 -11.45 0.80
N LEU A 62 7.49 -10.46 0.09
CA LEU A 62 6.77 -9.62 -0.87
C LEU A 62 6.16 -10.45 -2.01
N LYS A 63 6.96 -11.31 -2.65
CA LYS A 63 6.48 -12.23 -3.69
C LYS A 63 5.30 -13.05 -3.18
N ASN A 64 5.49 -13.71 -2.04
CA ASN A 64 4.49 -14.61 -1.49
C ASN A 64 3.20 -13.89 -1.10
N ARG A 65 3.28 -12.71 -0.46
CA ARG A 65 2.08 -11.94 -0.11
C ARG A 65 1.35 -11.41 -1.34
N TYR A 66 2.08 -10.87 -2.31
CA TYR A 66 1.48 -10.31 -3.52
C TYR A 66 0.77 -11.37 -4.37
N THR A 67 1.31 -12.59 -4.39
CA THR A 67 0.76 -13.72 -5.17
C THR A 67 -0.09 -14.67 -4.35
N ASP A 68 -0.51 -14.27 -3.14
CA ASP A 68 -1.28 -15.11 -2.19
C ASP A 68 -0.69 -16.54 -1.99
N ASN A 69 0.64 -16.61 -1.92
CA ASN A 69 1.45 -17.82 -1.76
C ASN A 69 1.38 -18.79 -2.95
N GLU A 70 0.89 -18.36 -4.11
CA GLU A 70 0.97 -19.18 -5.32
C GLU A 70 2.43 -19.39 -5.77
N PHE A 71 2.73 -20.62 -6.16
CA PHE A 71 4.05 -21.02 -6.66
C PHE A 71 5.21 -20.65 -5.71
N ILE A 72 5.02 -20.82 -4.39
CA ILE A 72 5.98 -20.42 -3.35
C ILE A 72 7.42 -20.92 -3.58
N ASP A 73 7.58 -22.14 -4.09
CA ASP A 73 8.88 -22.79 -4.32
C ASP A 73 9.59 -22.30 -5.59
N LYS A 74 8.93 -21.49 -6.42
CA LYS A 74 9.52 -20.96 -7.65
C LYS A 74 10.23 -19.62 -7.40
N PRO A 75 11.25 -19.30 -8.22
CA PRO A 75 11.85 -17.97 -8.23
C PRO A 75 10.83 -16.88 -8.61
N THR A 76 11.06 -15.65 -8.15
CA THR A 76 10.11 -14.52 -8.30
C THR A 76 9.66 -14.28 -9.73
N ASP A 77 10.56 -14.32 -10.71
CA ASP A 77 10.23 -14.13 -12.12
C ASP A 77 9.25 -15.20 -12.64
N SER A 78 9.52 -16.46 -12.32
CA SER A 78 8.71 -17.61 -12.72
C SER A 78 7.36 -17.61 -12.00
N THR A 79 7.33 -17.26 -10.71
CA THR A 79 6.08 -17.08 -9.96
C THR A 79 5.22 -16.00 -10.61
N LEU A 80 5.79 -14.83 -10.93
CA LEU A 80 5.01 -13.73 -11.53
C LEU A 80 4.51 -14.05 -12.94
N ILE A 81 5.30 -14.78 -13.76
CA ILE A 81 4.86 -15.22 -15.09
C ILE A 81 3.65 -16.15 -14.98
N LEU A 82 3.72 -17.12 -14.06
CA LEU A 82 2.64 -18.09 -13.88
C LEU A 82 1.41 -17.47 -13.22
N TRP A 83 1.62 -16.63 -12.19
CA TRP A 83 0.54 -15.96 -11.46
C TRP A 83 -0.21 -14.93 -12.31
N ALA A 84 0.49 -14.23 -13.22
CA ALA A 84 -0.14 -13.28 -14.14
C ALA A 84 -1.14 -13.94 -15.13
N ASP A 85 -1.04 -15.26 -15.32
CA ASP A 85 -1.92 -16.17 -16.07
C ASP A 85 -2.78 -15.50 -17.16
N GLU A 86 -2.17 -15.03 -18.25
CA GLU A 86 -2.77 -14.39 -19.44
C GLU A 86 -3.80 -13.26 -19.18
N THR A 87 -4.02 -12.86 -17.94
CA THR A 87 -5.09 -11.95 -17.54
C THR A 87 -4.51 -10.64 -17.02
N LEU A 88 -3.33 -10.66 -16.39
CA LEU A 88 -2.67 -9.44 -15.93
C LEU A 88 -2.14 -8.63 -17.12
N VAL A 89 -2.67 -7.41 -17.28
CA VAL A 89 -2.31 -6.50 -18.36
C VAL A 89 -1.42 -5.35 -17.91
N HIS A 90 -1.45 -4.99 -16.62
CA HIS A 90 -0.63 -3.92 -16.07
C HIS A 90 -0.15 -4.25 -14.66
N LEU A 91 1.10 -3.88 -14.39
CA LEU A 91 1.71 -3.95 -13.06
C LEU A 91 2.72 -2.82 -12.91
N SER A 92 2.58 -2.02 -11.87
CA SER A 92 3.53 -0.97 -11.50
C SER A 92 3.57 -0.79 -9.98
N PHE A 93 4.55 -0.05 -9.49
CA PHE A 93 4.70 0.23 -8.06
C PHE A 93 5.13 1.68 -7.81
N GLY A 94 4.85 2.19 -6.61
CA GLY A 94 5.22 3.54 -6.20
C GLY A 94 5.65 3.59 -4.73
N VAL A 95 6.80 4.21 -4.45
CA VAL A 95 7.27 4.44 -3.08
C VAL A 95 6.55 5.62 -2.46
N THR A 96 5.96 5.42 -1.29
CA THR A 96 5.22 6.44 -0.54
C THR A 96 5.98 6.94 0.68
N TYR A 97 6.84 6.09 1.27
CA TYR A 97 7.71 6.45 2.39
C TYR A 97 9.02 5.67 2.38
N MET A 98 10.13 6.35 2.63
CA MET A 98 11.46 5.71 2.73
C MET A 98 12.37 6.49 3.66
N ARG A 99 12.16 6.33 4.97
CA ARG A 99 12.95 6.97 6.04
C ARG A 99 12.93 6.07 7.28
N ASN A 100 13.79 6.34 8.26
CA ASN A 100 13.67 5.71 9.59
C ASN A 100 13.71 4.15 9.58
N ASN A 101 14.42 3.56 8.62
CA ASN A 101 14.43 2.13 8.35
C ASN A 101 13.04 1.54 8.03
N LEU A 102 12.12 2.35 7.55
CA LEU A 102 10.83 1.91 7.03
C LEU A 102 10.77 2.23 5.54
N LEU A 103 10.30 1.25 4.77
CA LEU A 103 9.95 1.41 3.38
C LEU A 103 8.46 1.08 3.24
N SER A 104 7.67 2.05 2.80
CA SER A 104 6.26 1.88 2.44
C SER A 104 6.08 2.17 0.96
N PHE A 105 5.31 1.33 0.27
CA PHE A 105 5.05 1.44 -1.16
C PHE A 105 3.76 0.72 -1.54
N THR A 106 3.28 1.03 -2.72
CA THR A 106 2.10 0.40 -3.32
C THR A 106 2.48 -0.39 -4.56
N ILE A 107 1.71 -1.44 -4.85
CA ILE A 107 1.73 -2.16 -6.12
C ILE A 107 0.35 -2.02 -6.75
N TYR A 108 0.28 -1.37 -7.91
CA TYR A 108 -0.94 -1.25 -8.71
C TYR A 108 -0.96 -2.33 -9.80
N SER A 109 -2.09 -3.02 -9.91
CA SER A 109 -2.29 -4.13 -10.83
C SER A 109 -3.60 -3.92 -11.60
N GLU A 110 -3.63 -4.32 -12.87
CA GLU A 110 -4.84 -4.41 -13.68
C GLU A 110 -4.87 -5.75 -14.40
N GLY A 111 -5.96 -6.49 -14.21
CA GLY A 111 -6.24 -7.76 -14.89
C GLY A 111 -7.51 -7.66 -15.73
N CYS A 112 -7.52 -8.29 -16.89
CA CYS A 112 -8.64 -8.29 -17.83
C CYS A 112 -9.10 -9.71 -18.15
N GLY A 113 -10.42 -9.90 -18.07
CA GLY A 113 -11.13 -11.05 -18.63
C GLY A 113 -12.29 -10.54 -19.48
N ALA A 114 -13.54 -10.75 -19.02
CA ALA A 114 -14.71 -10.11 -19.63
C ALA A 114 -14.72 -8.59 -19.44
N TYR A 115 -14.21 -8.13 -18.30
CA TYR A 115 -13.98 -6.72 -17.98
C TYR A 115 -12.60 -6.59 -17.33
N CYS A 116 -12.04 -5.38 -17.36
CA CYS A 116 -10.80 -5.09 -16.65
C CYS A 116 -11.11 -4.62 -15.23
N SER A 117 -10.41 -5.20 -14.27
CA SER A 117 -10.44 -4.83 -12.87
C SER A 117 -9.04 -4.43 -12.43
N SER A 118 -8.95 -3.41 -11.60
CA SER A 118 -7.68 -2.93 -11.06
C SER A 118 -7.72 -2.91 -9.56
N TRP A 119 -6.61 -3.22 -8.92
CA TRP A 119 -6.46 -3.19 -7.47
C TRP A 119 -5.08 -2.66 -7.10
N THR A 120 -4.96 -2.25 -5.83
CA THR A 120 -3.71 -1.78 -5.25
C THR A 120 -3.42 -2.56 -3.97
N ASP A 121 -2.22 -3.09 -3.88
CA ASP A 121 -1.69 -3.71 -2.67
C ASP A 121 -0.70 -2.77 -1.98
N TYR A 122 -0.64 -2.85 -0.66
CA TYR A 122 0.09 -1.92 0.19
C TYR A 122 1.07 -2.69 1.05
N PHE A 123 2.33 -2.26 1.03
CA PHE A 123 3.40 -2.96 1.73
C PHE A 123 4.20 -1.98 2.56
N THR A 124 4.52 -2.38 3.80
CA THR A 124 5.46 -1.66 4.64
C THR A 124 6.44 -2.65 5.26
N TYR A 125 7.74 -2.36 5.12
CA TYR A 125 8.82 -3.19 5.65
C TYR A 125 9.77 -2.40 6.52
N ASN A 126 10.29 -3.04 7.55
CA ASN A 126 11.48 -2.57 8.24
C ASN A 126 12.73 -2.98 7.44
N THR A 127 13.46 -2.00 6.91
CA THR A 127 14.58 -2.23 5.99
C THR A 127 15.87 -2.64 6.69
N LYS A 128 15.89 -2.64 8.03
CA LYS A 128 17.01 -3.16 8.84
C LYS A 128 16.84 -4.64 9.14
N THR A 129 15.61 -5.11 9.34
CA THR A 129 15.31 -6.50 9.73
C THR A 129 14.67 -7.33 8.63
N GLY A 130 14.14 -6.68 7.60
CA GLY A 130 13.34 -7.29 6.54
C GLY A 130 11.92 -7.66 6.94
N LYS A 131 11.52 -7.35 8.19
CA LYS A 131 10.20 -7.71 8.72
C LYS A 131 9.10 -6.87 8.06
N TYR A 132 8.03 -7.52 7.60
CA TYR A 132 6.78 -6.86 7.26
C TYR A 132 6.18 -6.15 8.50
N ILE A 133 5.64 -4.96 8.30
CA ILE A 133 5.10 -4.09 9.34
C ILE A 133 3.59 -3.99 9.17
N SER A 134 2.87 -4.45 10.19
CA SER A 134 1.41 -4.30 10.27
C SER A 134 1.04 -2.91 10.79
N ILE A 135 -0.20 -2.47 10.56
CA ILE A 135 -0.69 -1.20 11.12
C ILE A 135 -0.59 -1.18 12.65
N SER A 136 -0.75 -2.35 13.29
CA SER A 136 -0.66 -2.51 14.74
C SER A 136 0.76 -2.31 15.29
N ASP A 137 1.79 -2.40 14.44
CA ASP A 137 3.17 -2.05 14.79
C ASP A 137 3.40 -0.51 14.74
N VAL A 138 2.57 0.22 13.97
CA VAL A 138 2.71 1.67 13.74
C VAL A 138 1.88 2.48 14.72
N VAL A 139 0.61 2.09 14.94
CA VAL A 139 -0.38 2.83 15.75
C VAL A 139 -1.16 1.90 16.68
N ASP A 140 -1.82 2.49 17.67
CA ASP A 140 -2.79 1.78 18.51
C ASP A 140 -4.09 1.48 17.76
N THR A 141 -4.18 0.28 17.19
CA THR A 141 -5.38 -0.18 16.47
C THR A 141 -6.47 -0.78 17.35
N LEU A 142 -6.29 -0.82 18.67
CA LEU A 142 -7.28 -1.37 19.61
C LEU A 142 -7.92 -0.29 20.49
N GLY A 143 -7.26 0.86 20.67
CA GLY A 143 -7.74 1.95 21.51
C GLY A 143 -8.37 3.13 20.75
N GLU A 144 -8.10 4.33 21.25
CA GLU A 144 -8.74 5.59 20.81
C GLU A 144 -8.58 5.87 19.30
N PHE A 145 -7.44 5.52 18.71
CA PHE A 145 -7.23 5.77 17.28
C PHE A 145 -8.18 4.93 16.43
N ARG A 146 -8.43 3.66 16.80
CA ARG A 146 -9.45 2.83 16.14
C ARG A 146 -10.82 3.49 16.22
N THR A 147 -11.22 3.96 17.40
CA THR A 147 -12.51 4.65 17.58
C THR A 147 -12.60 5.90 16.69
N LYS A 148 -11.51 6.68 16.61
CA LYS A 148 -11.42 7.84 15.72
C LYS A 148 -11.59 7.46 14.24
N VAL A 149 -10.90 6.42 13.78
CA VAL A 149 -10.97 5.95 12.38
C VAL A 149 -12.40 5.57 12.00
N TYR A 150 -13.08 4.80 12.83
CA TYR A 150 -14.45 4.37 12.56
C TYR A 150 -15.46 5.53 12.63
N ALA A 151 -15.24 6.50 13.52
CA ALA A 151 -16.07 7.70 13.58
C ALA A 151 -15.89 8.58 12.33
N ASP A 152 -14.66 8.77 11.87
CA ASP A 152 -14.35 9.54 10.66
C ASP A 152 -14.92 8.83 9.41
N LEU A 153 -14.81 7.49 9.34
CA LEU A 153 -15.41 6.66 8.29
C LEU A 153 -16.93 6.84 8.21
N ALA A 154 -17.63 6.63 9.33
CA ALA A 154 -19.08 6.74 9.40
C ALA A 154 -19.56 8.17 9.05
N LYS A 155 -18.81 9.19 9.45
CA LYS A 155 -19.09 10.58 9.08
C LYS A 155 -18.99 10.79 7.57
N GLN A 156 -17.94 10.28 6.92
CA GLN A 156 -17.76 10.41 5.48
C GLN A 156 -18.81 9.61 4.70
N PHE A 157 -19.15 8.40 5.13
CA PHE A 157 -20.24 7.64 4.50
C PHE A 157 -21.59 8.32 4.63
N LYS A 158 -21.90 8.91 5.80
CA LYS A 158 -23.12 9.71 5.95
C LYS A 158 -23.16 10.86 4.94
N GLN A 159 -22.06 11.59 4.78
CA GLN A 159 -21.95 12.65 3.77
C GLN A 159 -22.12 12.12 2.35
N GLN A 160 -21.46 11.02 1.99
CA GLN A 160 -21.57 10.41 0.66
C GLN A 160 -23.00 9.94 0.34
N LYS A 161 -23.75 9.43 1.34
CA LYS A 161 -25.17 9.06 1.17
C LYS A 161 -26.05 10.29 0.97
N GLU A 162 -25.77 11.38 1.66
CA GLU A 162 -26.49 12.66 1.47
C GLU A 162 -26.21 13.26 0.08
N GLU A 163 -24.97 13.23 -0.38
CA GLU A 163 -24.57 13.67 -1.73
C GLU A 163 -25.22 12.81 -2.82
N LEU A 164 -25.20 11.48 -2.67
CA LEU A 164 -25.86 10.55 -3.59
C LEU A 164 -27.36 10.82 -3.71
N ARG A 165 -28.03 11.13 -2.60
CA ARG A 165 -29.46 11.47 -2.59
C ARG A 165 -29.75 12.82 -3.26
N ALA A 166 -28.81 13.76 -3.21
CA ALA A 166 -28.95 15.07 -3.83
C ALA A 166 -28.63 15.09 -5.34
N ASP A 167 -28.02 14.03 -5.87
CA ASP A 167 -27.71 13.91 -7.30
C ASP A 167 -28.97 13.62 -8.11
N SER A 168 -29.47 14.63 -8.83
CA SER A 168 -30.68 14.53 -9.65
C SER A 168 -30.59 13.51 -10.78
N ARG A 169 -29.39 13.07 -11.18
CA ARG A 169 -29.21 12.02 -12.21
C ARG A 169 -29.52 10.62 -11.66
N ILE A 170 -29.42 10.44 -10.35
CA ILE A 170 -29.58 9.17 -9.64
C ILE A 170 -30.84 9.15 -8.80
N ALA A 171 -31.26 10.30 -8.26
CA ALA A 171 -32.43 10.42 -7.39
C ALA A 171 -33.74 9.92 -8.03
N ASP A 172 -33.86 10.06 -9.35
CA ASP A 172 -35.03 9.58 -10.11
C ASP A 172 -34.92 8.10 -10.50
N ASP A 173 -33.71 7.52 -10.48
CA ASP A 173 -33.45 6.09 -10.67
C ASP A 173 -33.34 5.39 -9.31
N LYS A 174 -34.51 5.08 -8.76
CA LYS A 174 -34.64 4.45 -7.44
C LYS A 174 -33.86 3.12 -7.34
N GLU A 175 -33.80 2.33 -8.40
CA GLU A 175 -33.12 1.03 -8.38
C GLU A 175 -31.61 1.20 -8.26
N THR A 176 -31.03 2.09 -9.09
CA THR A 176 -29.60 2.42 -9.04
C THR A 176 -29.22 3.05 -7.70
N TYR A 177 -30.06 3.96 -7.18
CA TYR A 177 -29.85 4.56 -5.87
C TYR A 177 -29.83 3.52 -4.74
N GLU A 178 -30.84 2.64 -4.68
CA GLU A 178 -30.91 1.59 -3.66
C GLU A 178 -29.77 0.58 -3.80
N TRP A 179 -29.31 0.30 -5.01
CA TRP A 179 -28.14 -0.56 -5.23
C TRP A 179 -26.86 0.08 -4.69
N ALA A 180 -26.59 1.34 -5.02
CA ALA A 180 -25.42 2.05 -4.49
C ALA A 180 -25.44 2.11 -2.95
N LEU A 181 -26.60 2.35 -2.33
CA LEU A 181 -26.73 2.33 -0.87
C LEU A 181 -26.37 0.98 -0.25
N ARG A 182 -26.85 -0.14 -0.82
CA ARG A 182 -26.47 -1.49 -0.36
C ARG A 182 -24.96 -1.71 -0.44
N CYS A 183 -24.34 -1.27 -1.53
CA CYS A 183 -22.89 -1.35 -1.67
C CYS A 183 -22.16 -0.51 -0.61
N TYR A 184 -22.65 0.70 -0.30
CA TYR A 184 -22.05 1.52 0.76
C TYR A 184 -22.15 0.84 2.13
N GLU A 185 -23.32 0.25 2.44
CA GLU A 185 -23.54 -0.51 3.67
C GLU A 185 -22.61 -1.73 3.78
N ASP A 186 -22.41 -2.46 2.68
CA ASP A 186 -21.47 -3.58 2.63
C ASP A 186 -20.03 -3.11 2.86
N ILE A 187 -19.60 -2.01 2.22
CA ILE A 187 -18.25 -1.45 2.42
C ILE A 187 -18.06 -1.05 3.90
N GLU A 188 -19.03 -0.36 4.50
CA GLU A 188 -18.97 0.01 5.92
C GLU A 188 -18.91 -1.22 6.84
N ARG A 189 -19.68 -2.26 6.51
CA ARG A 189 -19.76 -3.50 7.30
C ARG A 189 -18.47 -4.30 7.27
N TYR A 190 -17.82 -4.38 6.10
CA TYR A 190 -16.61 -5.18 5.88
C TYR A 190 -15.32 -4.37 6.00
N PHE A 191 -15.41 -3.08 6.33
CA PHE A 191 -14.24 -2.24 6.54
C PHE A 191 -13.28 -2.82 7.58
N SER A 192 -12.00 -2.79 7.25
CA SER A 192 -10.90 -3.15 8.14
C SER A 192 -9.86 -2.04 8.14
N ILE A 193 -9.29 -1.77 9.32
CA ILE A 193 -8.20 -0.78 9.49
C ILE A 193 -6.84 -1.33 9.03
N GLU A 194 -6.76 -2.61 8.70
CA GLU A 194 -5.49 -3.30 8.40
C GLU A 194 -4.76 -2.74 7.16
N PRO A 195 -5.43 -2.46 6.02
CA PRO A 195 -4.76 -1.88 4.86
C PRO A 195 -4.37 -0.42 5.14
N PHE A 196 -3.08 -0.12 5.03
CA PHE A 196 -2.55 1.21 5.29
C PHE A 196 -1.34 1.51 4.42
N VAL A 197 -1.01 2.79 4.31
CA VAL A 197 0.24 3.24 3.70
C VAL A 197 0.84 4.39 4.51
N LEU A 198 2.15 4.40 4.62
CA LEU A 198 2.88 5.54 5.18
C LEU A 198 3.19 6.51 4.06
N ASN A 199 2.87 7.78 4.28
CA ASN A 199 3.32 8.90 3.48
C ASN A 199 4.30 9.75 4.31
N SER A 200 4.95 10.73 3.68
CA SER A 200 5.93 11.58 4.38
C SER A 200 5.33 12.45 5.48
N GLU A 201 4.04 12.76 5.42
CA GLU A 201 3.39 13.71 6.34
C GLU A 201 2.21 13.11 7.11
N HIS A 202 1.71 11.96 6.67
CA HIS A 202 0.52 11.34 7.24
C HIS A 202 0.55 9.82 7.11
N LEU A 203 -0.21 9.17 7.99
CA LEU A 203 -0.67 7.80 7.85
C LEU A 203 -1.99 7.80 7.10
N GLU A 204 -2.12 6.97 6.08
CA GLU A 204 -3.37 6.77 5.34
C GLU A 204 -3.91 5.37 5.63
N ILE A 205 -5.18 5.30 6.05
CA ILE A 205 -5.93 4.05 6.19
C ILE A 205 -6.75 3.84 4.91
N ILE A 206 -6.58 2.70 4.26
CA ILE A 206 -7.17 2.45 2.95
C ILE A 206 -8.56 1.85 3.13
N VAL A 207 -9.55 2.49 2.50
CA VAL A 207 -10.91 1.94 2.36
C VAL A 207 -11.03 1.33 0.98
N ARG A 208 -11.26 0.01 0.91
CA ARG A 208 -11.50 -0.69 -0.36
C ARG A 208 -12.98 -0.55 -0.72
N CYS A 209 -13.26 0.19 -1.78
CA CYS A 209 -14.61 0.47 -2.26
C CYS A 209 -14.85 -0.18 -3.63
N ASP A 210 -14.98 -1.50 -3.65
CA ASP A 210 -15.23 -2.25 -4.89
C ASP A 210 -16.71 -2.19 -5.26
N MET A 211 -17.02 -1.38 -6.28
CA MET A 211 -18.37 -1.25 -6.83
C MET A 211 -18.51 -2.11 -8.09
N PRO A 212 -19.70 -2.69 -8.35
CA PRO A 212 -20.00 -3.33 -9.62
C PRO A 212 -19.74 -2.40 -10.80
N ASN A 213 -19.21 -2.93 -11.90
CA ASN A 213 -18.84 -2.14 -13.09
C ASN A 213 -19.97 -1.22 -13.60
N ALA A 214 -21.23 -1.64 -13.49
CA ALA A 214 -22.39 -0.87 -13.91
C ALA A 214 -22.62 0.43 -13.12
N ILE A 215 -22.16 0.49 -11.86
CA ILE A 215 -22.33 1.64 -10.95
C ILE A 215 -20.99 2.12 -10.36
N LYS A 216 -19.86 1.75 -10.98
CA LYS A 216 -18.51 2.09 -10.51
C LYS A 216 -18.24 3.60 -10.49
N ASN A 217 -18.97 4.37 -11.30
CA ASN A 217 -18.92 5.83 -11.27
C ASN A 217 -19.57 6.43 -10.00
N LEU A 218 -20.26 5.62 -9.20
CA LEU A 218 -20.86 5.99 -7.92
C LEU A 218 -20.02 5.49 -6.73
N THR A 219 -18.77 5.07 -6.92
CA THR A 219 -17.88 4.70 -5.81
C THR A 219 -17.72 5.87 -4.84
N PRO A 220 -17.94 5.66 -3.52
CA PRO A 220 -17.83 6.72 -2.55
C PRO A 220 -16.37 7.17 -2.39
N ILE A 221 -16.16 8.47 -2.26
CA ILE A 221 -14.83 9.04 -2.02
C ILE A 221 -14.62 9.12 -0.51
N ILE A 222 -13.79 8.22 0.03
CA ILE A 222 -13.45 8.18 1.46
C ILE A 222 -11.95 8.38 1.63
N ASN A 223 -11.57 9.42 2.39
CA ASN A 223 -10.18 9.81 2.64
C ASN A 223 -9.88 9.76 4.14
N LEU A 224 -9.17 8.72 4.59
CA LEU A 224 -8.78 8.56 6.00
C LEU A 224 -7.29 8.85 6.20
N ASN A 225 -6.94 10.14 6.05
CA ASN A 225 -5.57 10.63 6.14
C ASN A 225 -5.34 11.32 7.48
N TYR A 226 -4.31 10.86 8.20
CA TYR A 226 -4.00 11.30 9.56
C TYR A 226 -2.59 11.87 9.62
N ARG A 227 -2.47 13.20 9.68
CA ARG A 227 -1.16 13.85 9.84
C ARG A 227 -0.48 13.36 11.11
N TYR A 228 0.81 13.06 11.03
CA TYR A 228 1.54 12.49 12.16
C TYR A 228 1.50 13.39 13.41
N ASP A 229 1.53 14.72 13.23
CA ASP A 229 1.40 15.70 14.31
C ASP A 229 0.08 15.52 15.09
N ASP A 230 -1.02 15.24 14.39
CA ASP A 230 -2.36 15.13 14.97
C ASP A 230 -2.57 13.78 15.67
N ILE A 231 -1.85 12.73 15.25
CA ILE A 231 -1.96 11.38 15.79
C ILE A 231 -0.76 10.95 16.64
N MET A 232 0.15 11.86 16.97
CA MET A 232 1.39 11.55 17.67
C MET A 232 1.18 10.76 18.97
N LYS A 233 0.08 11.03 19.70
CA LYS A 233 -0.26 10.28 20.92
C LYS A 233 -0.58 8.80 20.69
N TYR A 234 -1.02 8.46 19.47
CA TYR A 234 -1.42 7.11 19.07
C TYR A 234 -0.30 6.31 18.40
N LEU A 235 0.76 6.98 17.94
CA LEU A 235 1.92 6.34 17.31
C LEU A 235 2.67 5.47 18.33
N LYS A 236 3.00 4.24 17.96
CA LYS A 236 3.84 3.33 18.76
C LYS A 236 5.33 3.56 18.50
N LEU A 237 5.67 4.04 17.30
CA LEU A 237 7.03 4.34 16.87
C LEU A 237 7.44 5.79 17.24
N LYS A 238 7.32 6.15 18.52
CA LYS A 238 7.52 7.52 19.03
C LYS A 238 8.95 8.05 18.91
N HIS A 239 9.92 7.16 18.71
CA HIS A 239 11.34 7.51 18.57
C HIS A 239 11.70 7.93 17.15
N LEU A 240 10.79 7.73 16.18
CA LEU A 240 10.99 8.15 14.80
C LEU A 240 10.62 9.63 14.65
N LYS A 241 11.43 10.34 13.86
CA LYS A 241 11.06 11.68 13.38
C LYS A 241 10.19 11.50 12.15
N TRP A 242 8.90 11.75 12.34
CA TRP A 242 7.89 11.71 11.29
C TRP A 242 7.95 12.96 10.43
#